data_AF-A0A661WU56-F1
#
_entry.id   AF-A0A661WU56-F1
#
_cell.length_a   1.000
_cell.length_b   1.000
_cell.length_c   1.000
_cell.angle_alpha   90.00
_cell.angle_beta   90.00
_cell.angle_gamma   90.00
#
_symmetry.space_group_name_H-M   'P 1'
#
loop_
_entity.id
_entity.type
_entity.pdbx_description
1 polymer ?
#
loop_
_entity_poly.entity_id
_entity_poly.type
_entity_poly.pdbx_seq_one_letter_code
_entity_poly.pdbx_strand_id
1 'polypeptide(L)'
;MAKWIFNSGKKLNAEQVGQKAANLSYLIQHGYPVPKTAFISVGALSKSLQNNRLEAPIKELLQKESAALVPPETLKDVRQKIEQLVLPEDLQDELAALLKQWRADGVQHLAVRSSAVSEDLGAQSFAGQYFSALQVDADLEAVSQAVRQVWASLFSDRVWSYCRQHDVPLPAQAMGVIIQEMVPARFAGVAFSQNPLQPEKEEVFIEYAVGSGQQLVDGEVVPGQLHLSREKIHTGTLKFGDVQRELGGLQEFVNRLLRLEEQTGSAVDVEWAFDGTTFYFLQFRPITTLGTGIVWSDENVGEVIPDVVTPFSWSILQPMTNGAYRYFLRNLGLRMPKQPLFTLYEGKVYFNQNAFRQVMEAFYLTTYLGPEKRISFKKLFKLLKLNYLLLRLGYFLLRLPYKIWPWNRVIPDQLIYSNENLTPQRHIREIKRLLGYARKAMNLHISVTIFAEIFYQALDKVCAAWCADEGIEASRLLQGIGDVESTQPARALWEIGQWIRNNETYRERFTKMSVDELQQWLANQPRRDPLRKAIDLFFEHYGHGALH
;
A
#
# COMPACT_ATOMS: atom_id res chain seq x y z
N MET A 1 -22.52 -1.81 44.47
CA MET A 1 -21.95 -0.63 43.79
C MET A 1 -21.40 -1.09 42.44
N ALA A 2 -21.61 -0.31 41.38
CA ALA A 2 -21.02 -0.62 40.08
C ALA A 2 -19.51 -0.39 40.18
N LYS A 3 -18.70 -1.33 39.71
CA LYS A 3 -17.24 -1.17 39.67
C LYS A 3 -16.85 -0.44 38.39
N TRP A 4 -16.21 0.72 38.51
CA TRP A 4 -15.88 1.55 37.35
C TRP A 4 -14.44 1.36 36.86
N ILE A 5 -13.51 1.06 37.77
CA ILE A 5 -12.09 0.91 37.49
C ILE A 5 -11.69 -0.57 37.51
N PHE A 6 -10.92 -0.97 36.49
CA PHE A 6 -10.34 -2.31 36.40
C PHE A 6 -8.80 -2.27 36.44
N ASN A 7 -8.23 -3.13 37.28
CA ASN A 7 -6.80 -3.12 37.64
C ASN A 7 -6.06 -4.34 37.07
N SER A 8 -6.60 -4.97 36.01
CA SER A 8 -5.90 -5.88 35.07
C SER A 8 -5.56 -7.34 35.45
N GLY A 9 -6.21 -7.95 36.44
CA GLY A 9 -6.01 -9.40 36.72
C GLY A 9 -6.69 -10.38 35.74
N LYS A 10 -7.50 -9.89 34.79
CA LYS A 10 -8.25 -10.70 33.81
C LYS A 10 -8.35 -9.95 32.47
N LYS A 11 -8.46 -10.69 31.36
CA LYS A 11 -8.77 -10.11 30.04
C LYS A 11 -10.08 -9.33 30.12
N LEU A 12 -10.05 -8.07 29.68
CA LEU A 12 -11.24 -7.24 29.54
C LEU A 12 -11.68 -7.23 28.08
N ASN A 13 -12.98 -7.05 27.86
CA ASN A 13 -13.54 -6.97 26.51
C ASN A 13 -13.57 -5.52 26.02
N ALA A 14 -13.47 -5.34 24.69
CA ALA A 14 -13.50 -4.01 24.07
C ALA A 14 -14.80 -3.25 24.36
N GLU A 15 -15.93 -3.94 24.49
CA GLU A 15 -17.21 -3.33 24.87
C GLU A 15 -17.20 -2.72 26.29
N GLN A 16 -16.32 -3.21 27.18
CA GLN A 16 -16.27 -2.78 28.57
C GLN A 16 -15.34 -1.60 28.80
N VAL A 17 -14.20 -1.55 28.09
CA VAL A 17 -13.12 -0.57 28.34
C VAL A 17 -12.55 0.08 27.07
N GLY A 18 -13.10 -0.26 25.90
CA GLY A 18 -12.55 0.11 24.59
C GLY A 18 -11.41 -0.80 24.14
N GLN A 19 -11.04 -0.68 22.86
CA GLN A 19 -10.14 -1.62 22.20
C GLN A 19 -8.69 -1.52 22.69
N LYS A 20 -8.17 -0.31 22.88
CA LYS A 20 -6.80 -0.09 23.37
C LYS A 20 -6.61 -0.66 24.78
N ALA A 21 -7.57 -0.41 25.68
CA ALA A 21 -7.56 -0.93 27.03
C ALA A 21 -7.70 -2.47 27.06
N ALA A 22 -8.54 -3.04 26.19
CA ALA A 22 -8.67 -4.49 26.05
C ALA A 22 -7.34 -5.14 25.63
N ASN A 23 -6.65 -4.57 24.64
CA ASN A 23 -5.31 -5.00 24.24
C ASN A 23 -4.30 -4.85 25.39
N LEU A 24 -4.29 -3.72 26.08
CA LEU A 24 -3.34 -3.52 27.19
C LEU A 24 -3.62 -4.49 28.36
N SER A 25 -4.88 -4.80 28.65
CA SER A 25 -5.26 -5.82 29.64
C SER A 25 -4.76 -7.23 29.26
N TYR A 26 -4.70 -7.52 27.94
CA TYR A 26 -4.17 -8.78 27.43
C TYR A 26 -2.66 -8.89 27.70
N LEU A 27 -1.89 -7.82 27.48
CA LEU A 27 -0.46 -7.80 27.79
C LEU A 27 -0.20 -8.08 29.28
N ILE A 28 -0.96 -7.41 30.16
CA ILE A 28 -0.80 -7.57 31.61
C ILE A 28 -1.12 -9.02 32.04
N GLN A 29 -2.20 -9.59 31.51
CA GLN A 29 -2.58 -10.97 31.80
C GLN A 29 -1.50 -11.99 31.37
N HIS A 30 -0.78 -11.72 30.28
CA HIS A 30 0.24 -12.61 29.73
C HIS A 30 1.65 -12.33 30.27
N GLY A 31 1.78 -11.46 31.27
CA GLY A 31 3.05 -11.19 31.96
C GLY A 31 4.05 -10.37 31.13
N TYR A 32 3.56 -9.56 30.19
CA TYR A 32 4.41 -8.55 29.54
C TYR A 32 4.71 -7.42 30.54
N PRO A 33 5.92 -6.82 30.49
CA PRO A 33 6.23 -5.67 31.32
C PRO A 33 5.38 -4.48 30.85
N VAL A 34 4.36 -4.14 31.63
CA VAL A 34 3.48 -3.00 31.39
C VAL A 34 3.54 -2.13 32.66
N PRO A 35 3.69 -0.80 32.55
CA PRO A 35 3.70 0.07 33.72
C PRO A 35 2.34 0.02 34.43
N LYS A 36 2.26 0.49 35.68
CA LYS A 36 1.01 0.40 36.44
C LYS A 36 -0.14 1.01 35.66
N THR A 37 -1.18 0.22 35.42
CA THR A 37 -2.27 0.59 34.52
C THR A 37 -3.61 0.24 35.15
N ALA A 38 -4.57 1.16 35.01
CA ALA A 38 -5.96 0.98 35.36
C ALA A 38 -6.85 1.45 34.20
N PHE A 39 -8.05 0.89 34.13
CA PHE A 39 -9.00 1.17 33.05
C PHE A 39 -10.32 1.67 33.62
N ILE A 40 -10.74 2.87 33.23
CA ILE A 40 -12.10 3.36 33.47
C ILE A 40 -13.02 2.74 32.43
N SER A 41 -14.13 2.16 32.89
CA SER A 41 -15.12 1.52 32.04
C SER A 41 -15.83 2.50 31.12
N VAL A 42 -16.29 1.99 29.98
CA VAL A 42 -17.12 2.72 29.01
C VAL A 42 -18.41 3.25 29.65
N GLY A 43 -18.95 2.53 30.64
CA GLY A 43 -20.17 2.94 31.34
C GLY A 43 -20.02 4.22 32.16
N ALA A 44 -18.80 4.57 32.56
CA ALA A 44 -18.53 5.77 33.37
C ALA A 44 -18.91 7.05 32.62
N LEU A 45 -18.62 7.12 31.31
CA LEU A 45 -19.03 8.25 30.48
C LEU A 45 -20.56 8.36 30.41
N SER A 46 -21.24 7.25 30.09
CA SER A 46 -22.71 7.23 30.02
C SER A 46 -23.35 7.69 31.33
N LYS A 47 -22.85 7.21 32.47
CA LYS A 47 -23.35 7.62 33.79
C LYS A 47 -23.06 9.08 34.10
N SER A 48 -21.88 9.59 33.72
CA SER A 48 -21.52 11.00 33.86
C SER A 48 -22.45 11.89 33.05
N LEU A 49 -22.73 11.54 31.79
CA LEU A 49 -23.67 12.26 30.93
C LEU A 49 -25.09 12.27 31.49
N GLN A 50 -25.53 11.17 32.10
CA GLN A 50 -26.83 11.09 32.78
C GLN A 50 -26.93 12.01 33.99
N ASN A 51 -25.96 11.93 34.91
CA ASN A 51 -25.95 12.72 36.14
C ASN A 51 -25.94 14.23 35.86
N ASN A 52 -25.32 14.64 34.75
CA ASN A 52 -25.21 16.04 34.33
C ASN A 52 -26.28 16.46 33.31
N ARG A 53 -27.29 15.61 33.04
CA ARG A 53 -28.41 15.88 32.10
C ARG A 53 -27.96 16.20 30.66
N LEU A 54 -26.81 15.67 30.23
CA LEU A 54 -26.27 15.85 28.88
C LEU A 54 -26.56 14.67 27.94
N GLU A 55 -26.99 13.52 28.45
CA GLU A 55 -27.24 12.33 27.62
C GLU A 55 -28.28 12.59 26.52
N ALA A 56 -29.43 13.17 26.87
CA ALA A 56 -30.50 13.42 25.89
C ALA A 56 -30.11 14.46 24.83
N PRO A 57 -29.56 15.65 25.18
CA PRO A 57 -29.05 16.61 24.18
C PRO A 57 -28.03 16.01 23.21
N ILE A 58 -27.09 15.19 23.70
CA ILE A 58 -26.08 14.56 22.84
C ILE A 58 -26.71 13.47 21.97
N LYS A 59 -27.66 12.67 22.48
CA LYS A 59 -28.39 11.69 21.65
C LYS A 59 -29.17 12.37 20.54
N GLU A 60 -29.83 13.49 20.84
CA GLU A 60 -30.56 14.27 19.86
C GLU A 60 -29.64 14.83 18.77
N LEU A 61 -28.46 15.36 19.15
CA LEU A 61 -27.42 15.77 18.20
C LEU A 61 -27.01 14.63 17.25
N LEU A 62 -26.77 13.42 17.80
CA LEU A 62 -26.37 12.25 17.04
C LEU A 62 -27.48 11.68 16.15
N GLN A 63 -28.76 11.90 16.49
CA GLN A 63 -29.92 11.41 15.74
C GLN A 63 -30.39 12.36 14.64
N LYS A 64 -30.27 13.68 14.86
CA LYS A 64 -30.84 14.68 13.96
C LYS A 64 -30.05 14.90 12.69
N GLU A 65 -28.78 14.49 12.62
CA GLU A 65 -27.89 14.93 11.54
C GLU A 65 -26.92 13.84 11.07
N SER A 66 -26.75 13.71 9.75
CA SER A 66 -25.53 13.11 9.18
C SER A 66 -24.33 13.93 9.65
N ALA A 67 -23.17 13.30 9.87
CA ALA A 67 -21.92 13.97 10.23
C ALA A 67 -21.60 15.19 9.33
N ALA A 68 -22.15 15.22 8.11
CA ALA A 68 -22.09 16.31 7.15
C ALA A 68 -22.71 17.65 7.59
N LEU A 69 -23.64 17.66 8.56
CA LEU A 69 -24.50 18.82 8.84
C LEU A 69 -24.22 19.53 10.18
N VAL A 70 -23.51 18.91 11.13
CA VAL A 70 -23.26 19.53 12.44
C VAL A 70 -22.25 20.70 12.33
N PRO A 71 -22.62 21.92 12.77
CA PRO A 71 -21.71 23.06 12.81
C PRO A 71 -20.57 22.88 13.83
N PRO A 72 -19.34 23.34 13.54
CA PRO A 72 -18.21 23.28 14.48
C PRO A 72 -18.48 23.93 15.85
N GLU A 73 -19.26 25.02 15.88
CA GLU A 73 -19.61 25.69 17.14
C GLU A 73 -20.46 24.80 18.06
N THR A 74 -21.36 23.99 17.50
CA THR A 74 -22.15 23.04 18.30
C THR A 74 -21.26 21.97 18.93
N LEU A 75 -20.25 21.49 18.20
CA LEU A 75 -19.27 20.53 18.74
C LEU A 75 -18.45 21.16 19.86
N LYS A 76 -18.01 22.41 19.69
CA LYS A 76 -17.29 23.17 20.71
C LYS A 76 -18.11 23.34 21.99
N ASP A 77 -19.40 23.67 21.88
CA ASP A 77 -20.30 23.78 23.05
C ASP A 77 -20.45 22.44 23.79
N VAL A 78 -20.55 21.33 23.06
CA VAL A 78 -20.62 19.99 23.65
C VAL A 78 -19.30 19.65 24.36
N ARG A 79 -18.14 19.94 23.76
CA ARG A 79 -16.83 19.73 24.38
C ARG A 79 -16.71 20.48 25.71
N GLN A 80 -17.06 21.77 25.74
CA GLN A 80 -17.01 22.58 26.97
C GLN A 80 -17.91 22.03 28.07
N LYS A 81 -19.10 21.55 27.73
CA LYS A 81 -20.01 20.92 28.70
C LYS A 81 -19.45 19.60 29.23
N ILE A 82 -18.77 18.80 28.41
CA ILE A 82 -18.12 17.55 28.83
C ILE A 82 -16.92 17.83 29.74
N GLU A 83 -16.14 18.86 29.44
CA GLU A 83 -15.00 19.29 30.26
C GLU A 83 -15.40 19.75 31.67
N GLN A 84 -16.66 20.17 31.84
CA GLN A 84 -17.24 20.61 33.11
C GLN A 84 -18.07 19.54 33.83
N LEU A 85 -18.07 18.30 33.34
CA LEU A 85 -18.83 17.22 33.97
C LEU A 85 -18.42 16.97 35.42
N VAL A 86 -19.41 16.75 36.28
CA VAL A 86 -19.19 16.15 37.59
C VAL A 86 -19.14 14.63 37.41
N LEU A 87 -18.01 14.02 37.78
CA LEU A 87 -17.84 12.57 37.76
C LEU A 87 -18.74 11.92 38.84
N PRO A 88 -19.25 10.69 38.64
CA PRO A 88 -19.95 9.94 39.68
C PRO A 88 -19.13 9.84 40.97
N GLU A 89 -19.76 10.02 42.14
CA GLU A 89 -19.09 10.00 43.45
C GLU A 89 -18.34 8.67 43.68
N ASP A 90 -18.96 7.55 43.32
CA ASP A 90 -18.37 6.23 43.38
C ASP A 90 -17.15 6.05 42.44
N LEU A 91 -17.13 6.72 41.28
CA LEU A 91 -15.94 6.77 40.43
C LEU A 91 -14.83 7.62 41.06
N GLN A 92 -15.17 8.76 41.66
CA GLN A 92 -14.19 9.62 42.33
C GLN A 92 -13.54 8.90 43.52
N ASP A 93 -14.33 8.16 44.30
CA ASP A 93 -13.83 7.34 45.41
C ASP A 93 -12.88 6.24 44.93
N GLU A 94 -13.24 5.52 43.86
CA GLU A 94 -12.36 4.50 43.25
C GLU A 94 -11.05 5.11 42.73
N LEU A 95 -11.11 6.28 42.07
CA LEU A 95 -9.92 7.02 41.62
C LEU A 95 -9.06 7.46 42.80
N ALA A 96 -9.66 8.03 43.85
CA ALA A 96 -8.93 8.50 45.02
C ALA A 96 -8.20 7.34 45.72
N ALA A 97 -8.85 6.18 45.85
CA ALA A 97 -8.24 4.98 46.41
C ALA A 97 -7.06 4.47 45.56
N LEU A 98 -7.25 4.40 44.23
CA LEU A 98 -6.22 3.99 43.29
C LEU A 98 -4.99 4.92 43.35
N LEU A 99 -5.22 6.23 43.27
CA LEU A 99 -4.16 7.24 43.27
C LEU A 99 -3.42 7.30 44.59
N LYS A 100 -4.12 7.11 45.72
CA LYS A 100 -3.49 7.00 47.04
C LYS A 100 -2.52 5.81 47.08
N GLN A 101 -2.94 4.66 46.56
CA GLN A 101 -2.07 3.47 46.49
C GLN A 101 -0.87 3.72 45.58
N TRP A 102 -1.09 4.22 44.37
CA TRP A 102 -0.02 4.41 43.39
C TRP A 102 1.03 5.45 43.84
N ARG A 103 0.60 6.53 44.50
CA ARG A 103 1.53 7.48 45.12
C ARG A 103 2.35 6.87 46.25
N ALA A 104 1.75 6.01 47.08
CA ALA A 104 2.47 5.31 48.12
C ALA A 104 3.56 4.40 47.53
N ASP A 105 3.33 3.89 46.32
CA ASP A 105 4.32 3.12 45.57
C ASP A 105 5.29 3.98 44.72
N GLY A 106 5.24 5.31 44.84
CA GLY A 106 6.16 6.24 44.17
C GLY A 106 5.72 6.77 42.80
N VAL A 107 4.50 6.49 42.34
CA VAL A 107 3.99 7.02 41.06
C VAL A 107 3.66 8.51 41.20
N GLN A 108 4.34 9.36 40.42
CA GLN A 108 4.15 10.82 40.45
C GLN A 108 3.34 11.34 39.27
N HIS A 109 3.61 10.82 38.07
CA HIS A 109 2.98 11.29 36.84
C HIS A 109 2.32 10.14 36.06
N LEU A 110 1.24 10.46 35.36
CA LEU A 110 0.35 9.54 34.68
C LEU A 110 0.10 9.98 33.23
N ALA A 111 -0.12 9.00 32.37
CA ALA A 111 -0.72 9.14 31.06
C ALA A 111 -2.21 8.78 31.16
N VAL A 112 -3.07 9.67 30.69
CA VAL A 112 -4.52 9.46 30.59
C VAL A 112 -4.87 9.40 29.10
N ARG A 113 -5.16 8.19 28.61
CA ARG A 113 -5.30 7.91 27.17
C ARG A 113 -6.72 7.46 26.83
N SER A 114 -7.22 7.88 25.67
CA SER A 114 -8.51 7.43 25.13
C SER A 114 -8.48 5.94 24.78
N SER A 115 -9.61 5.25 24.98
CA SER A 115 -9.83 3.89 24.50
C SER A 115 -11.27 3.76 24.00
N ALA A 116 -11.49 3.96 22.69
CA ALA A 116 -12.82 3.91 22.10
C ALA A 116 -13.23 2.47 21.76
N VAL A 117 -14.53 2.18 21.76
CA VAL A 117 -15.05 0.85 21.36
C VAL A 117 -14.92 0.62 19.85
N SER A 118 -15.09 1.68 19.05
CA SER A 118 -15.06 1.64 17.58
C SER A 118 -13.68 1.95 16.97
N GLU A 119 -12.60 1.90 17.76
CA GLU A 119 -11.28 2.41 17.35
C GLU A 119 -10.63 1.58 16.23
N ASP A 120 -10.94 0.26 16.15
CA ASP A 120 -10.36 -0.71 15.21
C ASP A 120 -11.40 -1.49 14.39
N LEU A 121 -12.52 -0.85 13.98
CA LEU A 121 -13.51 -1.48 13.09
C LEU A 121 -12.96 -1.64 11.65
N GLY A 122 -12.19 -2.70 11.41
CA GLY A 122 -11.77 -3.10 10.06
C GLY A 122 -10.65 -2.23 9.45
N ALA A 123 -10.76 -1.96 8.14
CA ALA A 123 -9.71 -1.26 7.35
C ALA A 123 -9.63 0.26 7.60
N GLN A 124 -10.39 0.79 8.56
CA GLN A 124 -10.47 2.22 8.89
C GLN A 124 -10.24 2.39 10.40
N SER A 125 -9.04 2.79 10.80
CA SER A 125 -8.68 3.02 12.20
C SER A 125 -8.81 4.50 12.56
N PHE A 126 -9.35 4.83 13.72
CA PHE A 126 -9.31 6.19 14.28
C PHE A 126 -7.93 6.51 14.90
N ALA A 127 -6.87 5.86 14.39
CA ALA A 127 -5.53 5.93 14.94
C ALA A 127 -5.04 7.39 15.00
N GLY A 128 -4.62 7.81 16.19
CA GLY A 128 -4.08 9.16 16.43
C GLY A 128 -5.10 10.31 16.35
N GLN A 129 -6.41 10.02 16.33
CA GLN A 129 -7.44 11.06 16.22
C GLN A 129 -7.93 11.59 17.58
N TYR A 130 -7.85 10.77 18.64
CA TYR A 130 -8.32 11.11 19.98
C TYR A 130 -7.22 11.68 20.87
N PHE A 131 -7.63 12.48 21.86
CA PHE A 131 -6.71 13.14 22.78
C PHE A 131 -6.11 12.18 23.81
N SER A 132 -4.86 12.43 24.20
CA SER A 132 -4.19 11.79 25.33
C SER A 132 -3.46 12.86 26.13
N ALA A 133 -3.65 12.87 27.45
CA ALA A 133 -2.93 13.75 28.36
C ALA A 133 -1.73 12.99 28.92
N LEU A 134 -0.52 13.54 28.76
CA LEU A 134 0.70 13.01 29.37
C LEU A 134 1.16 13.92 30.52
N GLN A 135 2.03 13.39 31.38
CA GLN A 135 2.57 14.12 32.54
C GLN A 135 1.49 14.68 33.48
N VAL A 136 0.38 13.94 33.63
CA VAL A 136 -0.69 14.31 34.54
C VAL A 136 -0.26 13.96 35.96
N ASP A 137 -0.27 14.92 36.87
CA ASP A 137 0.04 14.66 38.27
C ASP A 137 -0.91 13.60 38.83
N ALA A 138 -0.38 12.70 39.67
CA ALA A 138 -1.14 11.57 40.22
C ALA A 138 -2.18 11.99 41.28
N ASP A 139 -2.85 13.13 41.11
CA ASP A 139 -3.90 13.66 41.98
C ASP A 139 -5.30 13.56 41.38
N LEU A 140 -6.30 13.59 42.26
CA LEU A 140 -7.68 13.35 41.87
C LEU A 140 -8.19 14.42 40.91
N GLU A 141 -7.82 15.69 41.10
CA GLU A 141 -8.34 16.77 40.28
C GLU A 141 -7.70 16.76 38.89
N ALA A 142 -6.36 16.65 38.82
CA ALA A 142 -5.64 16.57 37.56
C ALA A 142 -6.08 15.35 36.71
N VAL A 143 -6.23 14.18 37.35
CA VAL A 143 -6.71 12.97 36.66
C VAL A 143 -8.17 13.12 36.24
N SER A 144 -9.03 13.69 37.09
CA SER A 144 -10.44 13.94 36.73
C SER A 144 -10.55 14.90 35.56
N GLN A 145 -9.75 15.97 35.54
CA GLN A 145 -9.68 16.91 34.43
C GLN A 145 -9.21 16.22 33.14
N ALA A 146 -8.15 15.43 33.20
CA ALA A 146 -7.64 14.70 32.05
C ALA A 146 -8.66 13.67 31.50
N VAL A 147 -9.39 12.98 32.37
CA VAL A 147 -10.49 12.08 31.99
C VAL A 147 -11.59 12.83 31.23
N ARG A 148 -11.97 14.01 31.71
CA ARG A 148 -12.97 14.87 31.05
C ARG A 148 -12.49 15.34 29.66
N GLN A 149 -11.23 15.74 29.54
CA GLN A 149 -10.62 16.13 28.26
C GLN A 149 -10.58 14.96 27.26
N VAL A 150 -10.21 13.76 27.73
CA VAL A 150 -10.23 12.54 26.91
C VAL A 150 -11.64 12.26 26.38
N TRP A 151 -12.67 12.33 27.23
CA TRP A 151 -14.05 12.16 26.78
C TRP A 151 -14.52 13.28 25.85
N ALA A 152 -14.13 14.53 26.09
CA ALA A 152 -14.47 15.66 25.23
C ALA A 152 -13.89 15.48 23.81
N SER A 153 -12.75 14.76 23.67
CA SER A 153 -12.12 14.53 22.37
C SER A 153 -12.97 13.73 21.37
N LEU A 154 -13.98 12.98 21.84
CA LEU A 154 -15.01 12.35 21.00
C LEU A 154 -15.75 13.36 20.09
N PHE A 155 -15.84 14.61 20.56
CA PHE A 155 -16.53 15.71 19.88
C PHE A 155 -15.54 16.71 19.28
N SER A 156 -14.29 16.30 19.04
CA SER A 156 -13.33 17.14 18.32
C SER A 156 -13.67 17.28 16.84
N ASP A 157 -13.35 18.43 16.27
CA ASP A 157 -13.63 18.72 14.86
C ASP A 157 -12.87 17.75 13.94
N ARG A 158 -11.70 17.28 14.39
CA ARG A 158 -10.86 16.30 13.70
C ARG A 158 -11.55 14.94 13.58
N VAL A 159 -12.09 14.40 14.68
CA VAL A 159 -12.81 13.11 14.71
C VAL A 159 -14.06 13.18 13.84
N TRP A 160 -14.84 14.25 13.96
CA TRP A 160 -16.08 14.42 13.20
C TRP A 160 -15.84 14.67 11.70
N SER A 161 -14.79 15.41 11.35
CA SER A 161 -14.38 15.58 9.95
C SER A 161 -13.90 14.27 9.34
N TYR A 162 -13.18 13.44 10.11
CA TYR A 162 -12.78 12.11 9.68
C TYR A 162 -14.00 11.22 9.40
N CYS A 163 -14.98 11.18 10.31
CA CYS A 163 -16.26 10.48 10.12
C CYS A 163 -16.97 10.94 8.84
N ARG A 164 -17.02 12.25 8.61
CA ARG A 164 -17.66 12.86 7.43
C ARG A 164 -16.95 12.49 6.12
N GLN A 165 -15.62 12.51 6.09
CA GLN A 165 -14.83 12.24 4.88
C GLN A 165 -14.85 10.77 4.48
N HIS A 166 -14.92 9.86 5.45
CA HIS A 166 -14.77 8.42 5.23
C HIS A 166 -16.09 7.65 5.33
N ASP A 167 -17.22 8.36 5.42
CA ASP A 167 -18.58 7.82 5.54
C ASP A 167 -18.71 6.76 6.66
N VAL A 168 -18.07 7.07 7.80
CA VAL A 168 -18.02 6.19 8.98
C VAL A 168 -19.07 6.63 10.00
N PRO A 169 -19.74 5.69 10.71
CA PRO A 169 -20.66 6.06 11.78
C PRO A 169 -20.00 6.99 12.80
N LEU A 170 -20.76 7.98 13.26
CA LEU A 170 -20.31 8.84 14.35
C LEU A 170 -19.94 7.98 15.56
N PRO A 171 -18.88 8.34 16.30
CA PRO A 171 -18.47 7.56 17.44
C PRO A 171 -19.64 7.45 18.42
N ALA A 172 -19.94 6.22 18.84
CA ALA A 172 -20.91 5.99 19.90
C ALA A 172 -20.47 6.75 21.17
N GLN A 173 -21.39 7.07 22.08
CA GLN A 173 -21.11 7.66 23.41
C GLN A 173 -20.35 6.68 24.35
N ALA A 174 -19.40 5.92 23.80
CA ALA A 174 -18.81 4.74 24.38
C ALA A 174 -17.28 4.81 24.25
N MET A 175 -16.64 5.39 25.27
CA MET A 175 -15.19 5.48 25.37
C MET A 175 -14.76 5.16 26.81
N GLY A 176 -13.88 4.17 26.95
CA GLY A 176 -13.13 3.94 28.18
C GLY A 176 -11.89 4.83 28.24
N VAL A 177 -11.24 4.85 29.40
CA VAL A 177 -10.02 5.64 29.63
C VAL A 177 -8.95 4.76 30.25
N ILE A 178 -7.74 4.84 29.71
CA ILE A 178 -6.56 4.19 30.27
C ILE A 178 -5.87 5.21 31.18
N ILE A 179 -5.64 4.85 32.43
CA ILE A 179 -4.75 5.57 33.35
C ILE A 179 -3.51 4.72 33.50
N GLN A 180 -2.36 5.24 33.08
CA GLN A 180 -1.11 4.49 33.02
C GLN A 180 0.00 5.31 33.65
N GLU A 181 0.85 4.70 34.46
CA GLU A 181 2.06 5.31 35.00
C GLU A 181 2.97 5.80 33.88
N MET A 182 3.49 7.03 34.01
CA MET A 182 4.49 7.56 33.09
C MET A 182 5.84 6.89 33.34
N VAL A 183 6.37 6.21 32.33
CA VAL A 183 7.71 5.66 32.37
C VAL A 183 8.72 6.79 32.20
N PRO A 184 9.73 6.93 33.08
CA PRO A 184 10.85 7.86 32.91
C PRO A 184 11.79 7.34 31.81
N ALA A 185 11.33 7.40 30.56
CA ALA A 185 11.98 6.76 29.43
C ALA A 185 13.33 7.43 29.10
N ARG A 186 14.38 6.61 29.06
CA ARG A 186 15.66 6.98 28.41
C ARG A 186 15.51 6.90 26.89
N PHE A 187 14.82 5.87 26.42
CA PHE A 187 14.44 5.71 25.03
C PHE A 187 12.99 5.29 24.93
N ALA A 188 12.30 5.71 23.88
CA ALA A 188 10.96 5.24 23.58
C ALA A 188 10.76 5.22 22.07
N GLY A 189 9.79 4.44 21.63
CA GLY A 189 9.44 4.42 20.22
C GLY A 189 8.44 3.34 19.86
N VAL A 190 8.53 2.89 18.62
CA VAL A 190 7.59 1.94 18.02
C VAL A 190 8.36 0.74 17.50
N ALA A 191 7.81 -0.46 17.71
CA ALA A 191 8.39 -1.71 17.25
C ALA A 191 7.35 -2.50 16.46
N PHE A 192 7.71 -2.82 15.22
CA PHE A 192 6.92 -3.64 14.32
C PHE A 192 7.53 -5.04 14.27
N SER A 193 6.75 -6.06 14.62
CA SER A 193 7.22 -7.44 14.56
C SER A 193 7.49 -7.90 13.12
N GLN A 194 6.88 -7.23 12.13
CA GLN A 194 7.20 -7.32 10.71
C GLN A 194 7.27 -5.92 10.10
N ASN A 195 8.31 -5.63 9.32
CA ASN A 195 8.44 -4.33 8.64
C ASN A 195 7.25 -4.07 7.69
N PRO A 196 6.43 -3.02 7.94
CA PRO A 196 5.28 -2.71 7.09
C PRO A 196 5.67 -2.16 5.72
N LEU A 197 6.86 -1.58 5.58
CA LEU A 197 7.39 -1.02 4.33
C LEU A 197 8.02 -2.09 3.43
N GLN A 198 8.58 -3.15 4.03
CA GLN A 198 9.26 -4.24 3.32
C GLN A 198 8.85 -5.61 3.90
N PRO A 199 7.57 -6.03 3.73
CA PRO A 199 7.05 -7.24 4.36
C PRO A 199 7.79 -8.51 3.93
N GLU A 200 8.42 -8.52 2.76
CA GLU A 200 9.16 -9.65 2.19
C GLU A 200 10.49 -9.95 2.89
N LYS A 201 11.04 -9.00 3.66
CA LYS A 201 12.38 -9.15 4.26
C LYS A 201 12.39 -9.96 5.56
N GLU A 202 11.21 -10.42 6.03
CA GLU A 202 11.05 -11.17 7.28
C GLU A 202 11.90 -10.56 8.43
N GLU A 203 11.74 -9.27 8.67
CA GLU A 203 12.52 -8.52 9.64
C GLU A 203 11.62 -7.83 10.69
N VAL A 204 12.14 -7.72 11.91
CA VAL A 204 11.61 -6.85 12.96
C VAL A 204 12.18 -5.45 12.73
N PHE A 205 11.31 -4.44 12.72
CA PHE A 205 11.67 -3.04 12.50
C PHE A 205 11.38 -2.24 13.77
N ILE A 206 12.36 -1.49 14.27
CA ILE A 206 12.23 -0.71 15.50
C ILE A 206 12.66 0.72 15.23
N GLU A 207 11.81 1.67 15.59
CA GLU A 207 12.13 3.09 15.64
C GLU A 207 12.26 3.54 17.10
N TYR A 208 13.24 4.39 17.37
CA TYR A 208 13.50 4.90 18.71
C TYR A 208 13.93 6.37 18.70
N ALA A 209 13.59 7.08 19.78
CA ALA A 209 14.05 8.42 20.09
C ALA A 209 14.54 8.48 21.54
N VAL A 210 15.42 9.44 21.84
CA VAL A 210 15.88 9.72 23.20
C VAL A 210 14.77 10.45 23.95
N GLY A 211 14.44 10.00 25.16
CA GLY A 211 13.38 10.59 25.98
C GLY A 211 11.98 10.07 25.64
N SER A 212 10.99 10.97 25.58
CA SER A 212 9.58 10.60 25.45
C SER A 212 9.22 10.17 24.03
N GLY A 213 8.48 9.06 23.90
CA GLY A 213 8.03 8.52 22.61
C GLY A 213 7.01 9.41 21.89
N GLN A 214 6.45 10.41 22.56
CA GLN A 214 5.51 11.35 21.95
C GLN A 214 6.16 12.17 20.82
N GLN A 215 7.43 12.56 20.98
CA GLN A 215 8.18 13.29 19.96
C GLN A 215 8.36 12.50 18.65
N LEU A 216 8.34 11.17 18.75
CA LEU A 216 8.39 10.26 17.60
C LEU A 216 7.03 10.20 16.90
N VAL A 217 5.95 10.05 17.67
CA VAL A 217 4.58 9.97 17.13
C VAL A 217 4.15 11.28 16.46
N ASP A 218 4.59 12.41 17.01
CA ASP A 218 4.29 13.75 16.49
C ASP A 218 5.24 14.16 15.33
N GLY A 219 6.28 13.36 15.03
CA GLY A 219 7.20 13.57 13.90
C GLY A 219 8.23 14.70 14.11
N GLU A 220 8.48 15.11 15.35
CA GLU A 220 9.34 16.26 15.70
C GLU A 220 10.83 15.91 15.72
N VAL A 221 11.17 14.63 15.79
CA VAL A 221 12.56 14.13 15.87
C VAL A 221 12.78 13.07 14.80
N VAL A 222 13.96 13.07 14.17
CA VAL A 222 14.38 12.00 13.25
C VAL A 222 14.67 10.73 14.08
N PRO A 223 13.90 9.64 13.91
CA PRO A 223 14.14 8.42 14.66
C PRO A 223 15.48 7.78 14.34
N GLY A 224 16.08 7.15 15.35
CA GLY A 224 16.99 6.04 15.10
C GLY A 224 16.18 4.82 14.63
N GLN A 225 16.73 4.07 13.68
CA GLN A 225 16.07 2.90 13.09
C GLN A 225 16.93 1.64 13.24
N LEU A 226 16.30 0.53 13.59
CA LEU A 226 16.93 -0.79 13.68
C LEU A 226 16.15 -1.80 12.81
N HIS A 227 16.89 -2.50 11.96
CA HIS A 227 16.38 -3.58 11.11
C HIS A 227 16.99 -4.90 11.56
N LEU A 228 16.16 -5.81 12.08
CA LEU A 228 16.60 -7.06 12.68
C LEU A 228 16.03 -8.24 11.89
N SER A 229 16.89 -8.93 11.14
CA SER A 229 16.51 -10.15 10.41
C SER A 229 16.05 -11.25 11.38
N ARG A 230 14.88 -11.85 11.11
CA ARG A 230 14.34 -12.96 11.91
C ARG A 230 15.29 -14.16 11.96
N GLU A 231 16.00 -14.47 10.87
CA GLU A 231 16.99 -15.55 10.85
C GLU A 231 18.11 -15.32 11.87
N LYS A 232 18.62 -14.09 11.95
CA LYS A 232 19.67 -13.71 12.90
C LYS A 232 19.16 -13.71 14.35
N ILE A 233 17.89 -13.36 14.56
CA ILE A 233 17.23 -13.45 15.87
C ILE A 233 17.16 -14.91 16.35
N HIS A 234 16.72 -15.84 15.48
CA HIS A 234 16.58 -17.26 15.84
C HIS A 234 17.92 -17.95 16.10
N THR A 235 18.96 -17.57 15.37
CA THR A 235 20.31 -18.12 15.52
C THR A 235 21.10 -17.49 16.68
N GLY A 236 20.56 -16.45 17.32
CA GLY A 236 21.25 -15.72 18.39
C GLY A 236 22.47 -14.92 17.92
N THR A 237 22.60 -14.70 16.60
CA THR A 237 23.80 -14.12 15.98
C THR A 237 23.68 -12.61 15.76
N LEU A 238 22.72 -11.94 16.39
CA LEU A 238 22.50 -10.50 16.22
C LEU A 238 23.70 -9.70 16.74
N LYS A 239 24.28 -8.89 15.85
CA LYS A 239 25.23 -7.85 16.20
C LYS A 239 24.48 -6.52 16.14
N PHE A 240 24.16 -5.95 17.31
CA PHE A 240 23.34 -4.74 17.42
C PHE A 240 24.16 -3.43 17.36
N GLY A 241 25.45 -3.50 16.99
CA GLY A 241 26.32 -2.33 16.90
C GLY A 241 26.46 -1.57 18.24
N ASP A 242 26.82 -0.29 18.18
CA ASP A 242 26.99 0.57 19.36
C ASP A 242 25.68 0.79 20.14
N VAL A 243 24.53 0.73 19.46
CA VAL A 243 23.17 0.91 20.03
C VAL A 243 22.86 -0.15 21.09
N GLN A 244 23.45 -1.35 21.00
CA GLN A 244 23.30 -2.40 22.01
C GLN A 244 23.80 -2.01 23.40
N ARG A 245 24.86 -1.19 23.47
CA ARG A 245 25.44 -0.77 24.75
C ARG A 245 24.48 0.16 25.51
N GLU A 246 23.61 0.86 24.79
CA GLU A 246 22.64 1.79 25.36
C GLU A 246 21.26 1.16 25.58
N LEU A 247 20.88 0.15 24.79
CA LEU A 247 19.62 -0.60 24.86
C LEU A 247 19.82 -2.01 25.45
N GLY A 248 20.32 -2.09 26.68
CA GLY A 248 20.46 -3.36 27.40
C GLY A 248 19.11 -4.08 27.53
N GLY A 249 19.04 -5.35 27.11
CA GLY A 249 17.78 -6.13 27.15
C GLY A 249 16.96 -6.12 25.85
N LEU A 250 17.45 -5.48 24.78
CA LEU A 250 16.78 -5.44 23.47
C LEU A 250 16.44 -6.84 22.91
N GLN A 251 17.31 -7.83 23.11
CA GLN A 251 17.04 -9.21 22.68
C GLN A 251 15.78 -9.78 23.34
N GLU A 252 15.63 -9.58 24.65
CA GLU A 252 14.48 -10.08 25.41
C GLU A 252 13.20 -9.35 25.00
N PHE A 253 13.29 -8.03 24.73
CA PHE A 253 12.19 -7.27 24.16
C PHE A 253 11.74 -7.81 22.80
N VAL A 254 12.68 -8.06 21.88
CA VAL A 254 12.39 -8.64 20.55
C VAL A 254 11.77 -10.04 20.67
N ASN A 255 12.28 -10.88 21.58
CA ASN A 255 11.70 -12.19 21.83
C ASN A 255 10.25 -12.09 22.31
N ARG A 256 9.95 -11.13 23.19
CA ARG A 256 8.57 -10.86 23.66
C ARG A 256 7.69 -10.33 22.53
N LEU A 257 8.19 -9.43 21.70
CA LEU A 257 7.47 -8.91 20.53
C LEU A 257 7.06 -10.04 19.57
N LEU A 258 7.98 -10.96 19.26
CA LEU A 258 7.70 -12.11 18.40
C LEU A 258 6.73 -13.09 19.06
N ARG A 259 6.86 -13.32 20.37
CA ARG A 259 5.89 -14.12 21.14
C ARG A 259 4.49 -13.50 21.09
N LEU A 260 4.37 -12.17 21.11
CA LEU A 260 3.10 -11.46 21.02
C LEU A 260 2.46 -11.64 19.63
N GLU A 261 3.25 -11.59 18.56
CA GLU A 261 2.79 -11.94 17.20
C GLU A 261 2.24 -13.37 17.14
N GLU A 262 2.97 -14.36 17.67
CA GLU A 262 2.51 -15.75 17.69
C GLU A 262 1.20 -15.92 18.48
N GLN A 263 1.09 -15.24 19.62
CA GLN A 263 -0.06 -15.28 20.49
C GLN A 263 -1.31 -14.62 19.89
N THR A 264 -1.12 -13.56 19.10
CA THR A 264 -2.21 -12.81 18.46
C THR A 264 -2.57 -13.36 17.08
N GLY A 265 -1.68 -14.14 16.46
CA GLY A 265 -1.88 -14.75 15.15
C GLY A 265 -1.71 -13.78 13.97
N SER A 266 -1.18 -12.59 14.23
CA SER A 266 -0.93 -11.53 13.25
C SER A 266 0.31 -10.74 13.68
N ALA A 267 1.04 -10.14 12.75
CA ALA A 267 2.12 -9.24 13.15
C ALA A 267 1.56 -8.06 13.95
N VAL A 268 2.41 -7.48 14.79
CA VAL A 268 2.01 -6.49 15.79
C VAL A 268 2.87 -5.23 15.69
N ASP A 269 2.21 -4.11 15.93
CA ASP A 269 2.79 -2.79 16.15
C ASP A 269 2.71 -2.51 17.67
N VAL A 270 3.86 -2.23 18.29
CA VAL A 270 3.99 -2.00 19.73
C VAL A 270 4.62 -0.63 19.99
N GLU A 271 3.94 0.21 20.77
CA GLU A 271 4.56 1.37 21.42
C GLU A 271 5.30 0.89 22.68
N TRP A 272 6.55 1.31 22.85
CA TRP A 272 7.39 0.89 23.96
C TRP A 272 8.19 2.05 24.56
N ALA A 273 8.58 1.88 25.82
CA ALA A 273 9.52 2.76 26.52
C ALA A 273 10.56 1.93 27.28
N PHE A 274 11.77 2.44 27.36
CA PHE A 274 12.89 1.84 28.06
C PHE A 274 13.45 2.83 29.08
N ASP A 275 13.42 2.47 30.35
CA ASP A 275 13.89 3.32 31.46
C ASP A 275 15.40 3.18 31.75
N GLY A 276 16.12 2.37 30.97
CA GLY A 276 17.51 2.00 31.22
C GLY A 276 17.68 0.57 31.76
N THR A 277 16.60 -0.05 32.22
CA THR A 277 16.59 -1.42 32.77
C THR A 277 15.52 -2.30 32.14
N THR A 278 14.32 -1.77 31.89
CA THR A 278 13.13 -2.54 31.52
C THR A 278 12.49 -1.95 30.27
N PHE A 279 12.18 -2.81 29.30
CA PHE A 279 11.34 -2.47 28.15
C PHE A 279 9.87 -2.64 28.52
N TYR A 280 9.20 -1.52 28.69
CA TYR A 280 7.77 -1.44 28.94
C TYR A 280 6.98 -1.42 27.64
N PHE A 281 5.97 -2.28 27.55
CA PHE A 281 4.97 -2.28 26.49
C PHE A 281 3.86 -1.30 26.89
N LEU A 282 3.75 -0.19 26.17
CA LEU A 282 2.79 0.87 26.47
C LEU A 282 1.46 0.64 25.77
N GLN A 283 1.52 0.12 24.54
CA GLN A 283 0.38 -0.22 23.72
C GLN A 283 0.78 -1.29 22.68
N PHE A 284 -0.19 -2.12 22.24
CA PHE A 284 -0.02 -2.88 21.00
C PHE A 284 -1.28 -2.85 20.11
N ARG A 285 -1.07 -3.06 18.81
CA ARG A 285 -2.12 -3.23 17.79
C ARG A 285 -1.74 -4.34 16.81
N PRO A 286 -2.68 -5.22 16.44
CA PRO A 286 -2.50 -6.11 15.29
C PRO A 286 -2.34 -5.32 13.99
N ILE A 287 -1.32 -5.61 13.21
CA ILE A 287 -1.13 -5.04 11.87
C ILE A 287 -1.94 -5.87 10.88
N THR A 288 -3.15 -5.39 10.58
CA THR A 288 -4.08 -6.03 9.63
C THR A 288 -3.79 -5.69 8.17
N THR A 289 -2.86 -4.75 7.92
CA THR A 289 -2.51 -4.18 6.62
C THR A 289 -1.18 -4.66 6.05
N LEU A 290 -0.49 -5.60 6.72
CA LEU A 290 0.72 -6.21 6.15
C LEU A 290 0.40 -6.86 4.81
N GLY A 291 0.95 -6.26 3.75
CA GLY A 291 0.68 -6.66 2.37
C GLY A 291 -0.37 -5.84 1.61
N THR A 292 -0.82 -4.67 2.10
CA THR A 292 -1.80 -3.82 1.37
C THR A 292 -1.24 -2.51 0.81
N GLY A 293 0.01 -2.13 1.10
CA GLY A 293 0.66 -1.02 0.40
C GLY A 293 0.86 -1.35 -1.07
N ILE A 294 0.18 -0.65 -1.97
CA ILE A 294 0.41 -0.80 -3.40
C ILE A 294 1.66 -0.01 -3.74
N VAL A 295 2.72 -0.71 -4.15
CA VAL A 295 3.91 -0.09 -4.72
C VAL A 295 3.60 0.24 -6.17
N TRP A 296 3.34 1.53 -6.39
CA TRP A 296 3.22 2.12 -7.71
C TRP A 296 4.60 2.58 -8.15
N SER A 297 5.08 2.07 -9.29
CA SER A 297 6.36 2.44 -9.87
C SER A 297 6.17 2.90 -11.31
N ASP A 298 6.93 3.91 -11.71
CA ASP A 298 7.07 4.34 -13.10
C ASP A 298 8.26 3.67 -13.80
N GLU A 299 9.02 2.78 -13.13
CA GLU A 299 10.11 2.04 -13.75
C GLU A 299 9.59 1.19 -14.93
N ASN A 300 10.30 1.27 -16.07
CA ASN A 300 9.93 0.73 -17.39
C ASN A 300 8.72 1.41 -18.05
N VAL A 301 7.67 1.77 -17.30
CA VAL A 301 6.50 2.46 -17.87
C VAL A 301 6.85 3.88 -18.31
N GLY A 302 7.68 4.57 -17.53
CA GLY A 302 8.20 5.90 -17.86
C GLY A 302 9.14 5.90 -19.07
N GLU A 303 9.65 4.75 -19.51
CA GLU A 303 10.39 4.68 -20.79
C GLU A 303 9.44 4.61 -21.99
N VAL A 304 8.28 3.96 -21.82
CA VAL A 304 7.29 3.77 -22.89
C VAL A 304 6.34 4.98 -22.97
N ILE A 305 5.98 5.55 -21.82
CA ILE A 305 5.07 6.69 -21.66
C ILE A 305 5.69 7.65 -20.62
N PRO A 306 6.73 8.42 -21.01
CA PRO A 306 7.44 9.32 -20.08
C PRO A 306 6.57 10.48 -19.59
N ASP A 307 5.64 10.92 -20.43
CA ASP A 307 4.88 12.15 -20.24
C ASP A 307 3.46 11.93 -19.70
N VAL A 308 2.86 13.07 -19.35
CA VAL A 308 1.50 13.16 -18.83
C VAL A 308 0.50 12.72 -19.91
N VAL A 309 -0.35 11.75 -19.58
CA VAL A 309 -1.38 11.19 -20.45
C VAL A 309 -2.70 11.92 -20.23
N THR A 310 -3.30 12.39 -21.33
CA THR A 310 -4.62 13.03 -21.25
C THR A 310 -5.71 12.06 -20.80
N PRO A 311 -6.80 12.54 -20.17
CA PRO A 311 -7.94 11.69 -19.82
C PRO A 311 -8.52 10.92 -21.02
N PHE A 312 -8.51 11.54 -22.22
CA PHE A 312 -8.97 10.90 -23.44
C PHE A 312 -8.09 9.70 -23.82
N SER A 313 -6.77 9.89 -23.91
CA SER A 313 -5.82 8.81 -24.21
C SER A 313 -5.89 7.71 -23.15
N TRP A 314 -5.97 8.05 -21.87
CA TRP A 314 -6.07 7.08 -20.78
C TRP A 314 -7.37 6.27 -20.85
N SER A 315 -8.49 6.86 -21.26
CA SER A 315 -9.78 6.16 -21.45
C SER A 315 -9.70 5.03 -22.49
N ILE A 316 -8.74 5.12 -23.43
CA ILE A 316 -8.45 4.11 -24.45
C ILE A 316 -7.44 3.09 -23.90
N LEU A 317 -6.33 3.56 -23.31
CA LEU A 317 -5.23 2.71 -22.85
C LEU A 317 -5.60 1.82 -21.65
N GLN A 318 -6.27 2.37 -20.64
CA GLN A 318 -6.60 1.67 -19.40
C GLN A 318 -7.34 0.34 -19.63
N PRO A 319 -8.43 0.27 -20.43
CA PRO A 319 -9.13 -0.99 -20.66
C PRO A 319 -8.37 -1.95 -21.58
N MET A 320 -7.42 -1.45 -22.39
CA MET A 320 -6.58 -2.28 -23.26
C MET A 320 -5.48 -2.97 -22.45
N THR A 321 -4.73 -2.24 -21.62
CA THR A 321 -3.62 -2.79 -20.84
C THR A 321 -4.11 -3.68 -19.70
N ASN A 322 -4.89 -3.13 -18.75
CA ASN A 322 -5.44 -3.89 -17.63
C ASN A 322 -6.39 -5.01 -18.09
N GLY A 323 -7.06 -4.84 -19.24
CA GLY A 323 -7.93 -5.86 -19.82
C GLY A 323 -7.15 -7.05 -20.37
N ALA A 324 -6.03 -6.80 -21.05
CA ALA A 324 -5.19 -7.83 -21.64
C ALA A 324 -4.48 -8.70 -20.61
N TYR A 325 -4.02 -8.10 -19.51
CA TYR A 325 -3.47 -8.87 -18.41
C TYR A 325 -4.51 -9.79 -17.75
N ARG A 326 -5.71 -9.26 -17.49
CA ARG A 326 -6.84 -10.07 -17.01
C ARG A 326 -7.21 -11.16 -18.01
N TYR A 327 -7.14 -10.91 -19.31
CA TYR A 327 -7.36 -11.95 -20.30
C TYR A 327 -6.36 -13.10 -20.16
N PHE A 328 -5.06 -12.79 -20.05
CA PHE A 328 -3.99 -13.77 -19.89
C PHE A 328 -4.19 -14.63 -18.63
N LEU A 329 -4.32 -14.01 -17.45
CA LEU A 329 -4.49 -14.71 -16.18
C LEU A 329 -5.71 -15.64 -16.17
N ARG A 330 -6.82 -15.19 -16.76
CA ARG A 330 -8.07 -15.97 -16.82
C ARG A 330 -7.89 -17.24 -17.63
N ASN A 331 -7.20 -17.17 -18.76
CA ASN A 331 -6.95 -18.35 -19.60
C ASN A 331 -6.10 -19.39 -18.85
N LEU A 332 -5.19 -18.92 -17.99
CA LEU A 332 -4.35 -19.78 -17.16
C LEU A 332 -5.02 -20.24 -15.86
N GLY A 333 -6.24 -19.75 -15.57
CA GLY A 333 -6.98 -20.12 -14.37
C GLY A 333 -6.42 -19.52 -13.08
N LEU A 334 -5.62 -18.46 -13.21
CA LEU A 334 -5.04 -17.74 -12.09
C LEU A 334 -6.05 -16.72 -11.53
N ARG A 335 -5.97 -16.48 -10.22
CA ARG A 335 -6.84 -15.53 -9.53
C ARG A 335 -6.45 -14.11 -9.94
N MET A 336 -7.45 -13.28 -10.22
CA MET A 336 -7.21 -11.87 -10.53
C MET A 336 -6.84 -11.09 -9.28
N PRO A 337 -5.81 -10.22 -9.33
CA PRO A 337 -5.65 -9.20 -8.31
C PRO A 337 -6.87 -8.29 -8.30
N LYS A 338 -7.28 -7.83 -7.11
CA LYS A 338 -8.42 -6.90 -6.96
C LYS A 338 -8.10 -5.50 -7.50
N GLN A 339 -6.82 -5.15 -7.55
CA GLN A 339 -6.31 -3.85 -7.97
C GLN A 339 -5.90 -3.87 -9.46
N PRO A 340 -5.95 -2.72 -10.16
CA PRO A 340 -5.44 -2.64 -11.52
C PRO A 340 -3.91 -2.79 -11.54
N LEU A 341 -3.39 -3.31 -12.66
CA LEU A 341 -1.96 -3.44 -12.90
C LEU A 341 -1.34 -2.08 -13.29
N PHE A 342 -2.09 -1.26 -14.03
CA PHE A 342 -1.70 0.10 -14.39
C PHE A 342 -2.73 1.10 -13.91
N THR A 343 -2.28 2.23 -13.36
CA THR A 343 -3.12 3.35 -12.94
C THR A 343 -2.56 4.68 -13.41
N LEU A 344 -3.37 5.73 -13.29
CA LEU A 344 -2.95 7.11 -13.50
C LEU A 344 -2.78 7.79 -12.13
N TYR A 345 -1.67 8.47 -11.92
CA TYR A 345 -1.44 9.35 -10.77
C TYR A 345 -0.84 10.66 -11.28
N GLU A 346 -1.52 11.78 -11.00
CA GLU A 346 -1.18 13.12 -11.50
C GLU A 346 -0.93 13.16 -13.03
N GLY A 347 -1.68 12.35 -13.77
CA GLY A 347 -1.58 12.24 -15.22
C GLY A 347 -0.42 11.39 -15.72
N LYS A 348 0.47 10.88 -14.87
CA LYS A 348 1.49 9.89 -15.25
C LYS A 348 0.99 8.46 -15.02
N VAL A 349 1.47 7.52 -15.84
CA VAL A 349 1.08 6.12 -15.75
C VAL A 349 2.02 5.39 -14.80
N TYR A 350 1.43 4.73 -13.81
CA TYR A 350 2.17 3.91 -12.84
C TYR A 350 1.76 2.45 -12.93
N PHE A 351 2.71 1.59 -12.60
CA PHE A 351 2.60 0.15 -12.58
C PHE A 351 2.55 -0.39 -11.16
N ASN A 352 1.65 -1.33 -10.91
CA ASN A 352 1.48 -2.01 -9.64
C ASN A 352 2.48 -3.17 -9.52
N GLN A 353 3.61 -2.91 -8.85
CA GLN A 353 4.64 -3.92 -8.67
C GLN A 353 4.13 -5.12 -7.86
N ASN A 354 3.25 -4.91 -6.88
CA ASN A 354 2.68 -6.01 -6.06
C ASN A 354 1.83 -6.96 -6.92
N ALA A 355 0.97 -6.41 -7.78
CA ALA A 355 0.13 -7.20 -8.67
C ALA A 355 0.97 -7.99 -9.68
N PHE A 356 2.05 -7.40 -10.19
CA PHE A 356 2.98 -8.09 -11.07
C PHE A 356 3.75 -9.21 -10.37
N ARG A 357 4.28 -8.95 -9.17
CA ARG A 357 4.99 -9.96 -8.37
C ARG A 357 4.11 -11.17 -8.09
N GLN A 358 2.85 -10.98 -7.71
CA GLN A 358 1.90 -12.08 -7.47
C GLN A 358 1.72 -13.00 -8.69
N VAL A 359 1.78 -12.42 -9.88
CA VAL A 359 1.66 -13.20 -11.12
C VAL A 359 2.96 -13.90 -11.45
N MET A 360 4.10 -13.22 -11.30
CA MET A 360 5.41 -13.84 -11.50
C MET A 360 5.65 -15.02 -10.55
N GLU A 361 5.27 -14.88 -9.28
CA GLU A 361 5.33 -15.96 -8.27
C GLU A 361 4.54 -17.21 -8.68
N ALA A 362 3.44 -17.04 -9.42
CA ALA A 362 2.66 -18.17 -9.94
C ALA A 362 3.41 -18.99 -11.00
N PHE A 363 4.46 -18.43 -11.62
CA PHE A 363 5.26 -19.09 -12.67
C PHE A 363 6.66 -19.52 -12.20
N TYR A 364 7.19 -18.96 -11.11
CA TYR A 364 8.51 -19.34 -10.61
C TYR A 364 8.52 -20.75 -10.00
N LEU A 365 9.27 -21.65 -10.64
CA LEU A 365 9.51 -23.03 -10.18
C LEU A 365 10.06 -23.11 -8.74
N THR A 366 10.87 -22.14 -8.32
CA THR A 366 11.47 -22.06 -6.97
C THR A 366 10.40 -21.93 -5.86
N THR A 367 9.27 -21.27 -6.13
CA THR A 367 8.11 -21.19 -5.21
C THR A 367 7.49 -22.57 -4.92
N TYR A 368 7.66 -23.51 -5.86
CA TYR A 368 7.15 -24.88 -5.79
C TYR A 368 8.23 -25.90 -5.37
N LEU A 369 9.50 -25.56 -5.55
CA LEU A 369 10.69 -26.39 -5.30
C LEU A 369 11.55 -25.78 -4.17
N GLY A 370 10.98 -25.64 -2.97
CA GLY A 370 11.74 -25.29 -1.76
C GLY A 370 12.47 -26.51 -1.14
N PRO A 371 13.54 -26.29 -0.35
CA PRO A 371 14.40 -27.33 0.24
C PRO A 371 13.75 -28.10 1.41
N GLU A 372 12.47 -28.44 1.31
CA GLU A 372 11.83 -29.36 2.26
C GLU A 372 12.32 -30.79 2.02
N LYS A 373 13.06 -31.34 2.99
CA LYS A 373 13.61 -32.71 3.00
C LYS A 373 12.56 -33.84 3.04
N ARG A 374 11.26 -33.52 3.24
CA ARG A 374 10.15 -34.49 3.21
C ARG A 374 9.02 -33.98 2.31
N ILE A 375 8.39 -34.88 1.55
CA ILE A 375 7.22 -34.56 0.73
C ILE A 375 6.01 -34.38 1.66
N SER A 376 5.69 -33.13 2.00
CA SER A 376 4.47 -32.79 2.73
C SER A 376 3.24 -32.83 1.80
N PHE A 377 2.04 -33.05 2.34
CA PHE A 377 0.77 -32.95 1.58
C PHE A 377 0.62 -31.57 0.89
N LYS A 378 1.15 -30.50 1.51
CA LYS A 378 1.20 -29.16 0.92
C LYS A 378 2.08 -29.11 -0.33
N LYS A 379 3.23 -29.79 -0.32
CA LYS A 379 4.14 -29.90 -1.50
C LYS A 379 3.50 -30.68 -2.64
N LEU A 380 2.75 -31.76 -2.35
CA LEU A 380 2.00 -32.51 -3.36
C LEU A 380 0.90 -31.66 -4.03
N PHE A 381 0.11 -30.91 -3.25
CA PHE A 381 -0.92 -30.03 -3.79
C PHE A 381 -0.32 -28.89 -4.64
N LYS A 382 0.82 -28.33 -4.21
CA LYS A 382 1.60 -27.36 -4.98
C LYS A 382 2.05 -27.92 -6.34
N LEU A 383 2.56 -29.15 -6.37
CA LEU A 383 2.98 -29.83 -7.62
C LEU A 383 1.81 -30.13 -8.56
N LEU A 384 0.66 -30.57 -8.03
CA LEU A 384 -0.56 -30.76 -8.84
C LEU A 384 -1.04 -29.46 -9.46
N LYS A 385 -1.02 -28.36 -8.69
CA LYS A 385 -1.36 -27.01 -9.18
C LYS A 385 -0.39 -26.56 -10.29
N LEU A 386 0.90 -26.85 -10.14
CA LEU A 386 1.91 -26.56 -11.15
C LEU A 386 1.66 -27.34 -12.45
N ASN A 387 1.42 -28.65 -12.36
CA ASN A 387 1.11 -29.48 -13.53
C ASN A 387 -0.17 -28.99 -14.25
N TYR A 388 -1.20 -28.63 -13.50
CA TYR A 388 -2.41 -28.05 -14.07
C TYR A 388 -2.16 -26.73 -14.80
N LEU A 389 -1.33 -25.86 -14.22
CA LEU A 389 -0.92 -24.61 -14.84
C LEU A 389 -0.16 -24.86 -16.14
N LEU A 390 0.81 -25.78 -16.14
CA LEU A 390 1.60 -26.16 -17.32
C LEU A 390 0.72 -26.75 -18.44
N LEU A 391 -0.27 -27.58 -18.11
CA LEU A 391 -1.24 -28.10 -19.08
C LEU A 391 -2.08 -26.99 -19.73
N ARG A 392 -2.58 -26.04 -18.93
CA ARG A 392 -3.31 -24.88 -19.45
C ARG A 392 -2.42 -23.98 -20.31
N LEU A 393 -1.17 -23.80 -19.90
CA LEU A 393 -0.15 -23.05 -20.63
C LEU A 393 0.09 -23.67 -22.01
N GLY A 394 0.36 -24.99 -22.04
CA GLY A 394 0.56 -25.73 -23.29
C GLY A 394 -0.67 -25.71 -24.20
N TYR A 395 -1.87 -25.90 -23.64
CA TYR A 395 -3.12 -25.79 -24.40
C TYR A 395 -3.35 -24.38 -24.99
N PHE A 396 -3.03 -23.34 -24.23
CA PHE A 396 -3.14 -21.97 -24.72
C PHE A 396 -2.16 -21.70 -25.87
N LEU A 397 -0.91 -22.15 -25.74
CA LEU A 397 0.12 -22.06 -26.78
C LEU A 397 -0.30 -22.76 -28.07
N LEU A 398 -0.82 -24.00 -27.98
CA LEU A 398 -1.29 -24.75 -29.14
C LEU A 398 -2.41 -24.05 -29.91
N ARG A 399 -3.24 -23.25 -29.22
CA ARG A 399 -4.32 -22.48 -29.84
C ARG A 399 -3.91 -21.09 -30.31
N LEU A 400 -2.73 -20.62 -29.92
CA LEU A 400 -2.29 -19.26 -30.17
C LEU A 400 -2.18 -18.95 -31.68
N PRO A 401 -1.62 -19.83 -32.55
CA PRO A 401 -1.56 -19.58 -34.00
C PRO A 401 -2.95 -19.38 -34.63
N TYR A 402 -3.93 -20.20 -34.25
CA TYR A 402 -5.31 -20.07 -34.71
C TYR A 402 -5.95 -18.75 -34.28
N LYS A 403 -5.63 -18.27 -33.07
CA LYS A 403 -6.12 -16.98 -32.56
C LYS A 403 -5.46 -15.78 -33.22
N ILE A 404 -4.19 -15.89 -33.63
CA ILE A 404 -3.43 -14.83 -34.30
C ILE A 404 -3.84 -14.71 -35.77
N TRP A 405 -4.14 -15.83 -36.44
CA TRP A 405 -4.40 -15.88 -37.88
C TRP A 405 -5.38 -14.80 -38.41
N PRO A 406 -6.55 -14.53 -37.79
CA PRO A 406 -7.47 -13.49 -38.26
C PRO A 406 -6.87 -12.07 -38.22
N TRP A 407 -5.98 -11.80 -37.26
CA TRP A 407 -5.36 -10.48 -37.07
C TRP A 407 -4.32 -10.17 -38.13
N ASN A 408 -3.60 -11.18 -38.61
CA ASN A 408 -2.56 -11.00 -39.62
C ASN A 408 -3.11 -11.02 -41.05
N ARG A 409 -4.31 -11.58 -41.28
CA ARG A 409 -4.82 -11.88 -42.64
C ARG A 409 -6.16 -11.26 -43.00
N VAL A 410 -7.05 -10.99 -42.03
CA VAL A 410 -8.47 -10.67 -42.33
C VAL A 410 -8.87 -9.30 -41.80
N ILE A 411 -8.39 -8.93 -40.61
CA ILE A 411 -8.80 -7.69 -39.94
C ILE A 411 -8.18 -6.42 -40.56
N PRO A 412 -6.88 -6.39 -40.98
CA PRO A 412 -6.27 -5.19 -41.54
C PRO A 412 -7.04 -4.63 -42.75
N ASP A 413 -7.44 -5.50 -43.69
CA ASP A 413 -8.20 -5.11 -44.87
C ASP A 413 -9.56 -4.50 -44.48
N GLN A 414 -10.24 -5.01 -43.44
CA GLN A 414 -11.54 -4.48 -43.01
C GLN A 414 -11.46 -3.12 -42.32
N LEU A 415 -10.30 -2.76 -41.75
CA LEU A 415 -10.09 -1.52 -41.02
C LEU A 415 -9.77 -0.33 -41.95
N ILE A 416 -9.10 -0.59 -43.07
CA ILE A 416 -8.64 0.44 -44.03
C ILE A 416 -9.83 1.07 -44.80
N TYR A 417 -10.91 0.32 -45.05
CA TYR A 417 -12.04 0.80 -45.89
C TYR A 417 -13.10 1.67 -45.18
N SER A 418 -12.95 2.04 -43.90
CA SER A 418 -14.10 2.52 -43.11
C SER A 418 -14.32 4.04 -43.02
N ASN A 419 -13.57 4.92 -43.70
CA ASN A 419 -13.45 6.30 -43.19
C ASN A 419 -13.80 7.49 -44.10
N GLU A 420 -14.30 7.29 -45.31
CA GLU A 420 -14.72 8.42 -46.14
C GLU A 420 -16.25 8.50 -46.22
N ASN A 421 -16.86 9.44 -45.48
CA ASN A 421 -18.30 9.80 -45.47
C ASN A 421 -19.23 9.15 -44.43
N LEU A 422 -18.88 9.15 -43.13
CA LEU A 422 -19.81 8.76 -42.05
C LEU A 422 -20.45 9.99 -41.37
N THR A 423 -21.67 9.81 -40.84
CA THR A 423 -22.30 10.82 -39.97
C THR A 423 -21.70 10.77 -38.55
N PRO A 424 -21.74 11.86 -37.75
CA PRO A 424 -21.11 11.89 -36.41
C PRO A 424 -21.53 10.74 -35.48
N GLN A 425 -22.80 10.32 -35.53
CA GLN A 425 -23.33 9.20 -34.74
C GLN A 425 -22.80 7.84 -35.22
N ARG A 426 -22.58 7.69 -36.54
CA ARG A 426 -21.97 6.50 -37.12
C ARG A 426 -20.47 6.44 -36.80
N HIS A 427 -19.78 7.58 -36.74
CA HIS A 427 -18.38 7.67 -36.28
C HIS A 427 -18.19 7.15 -34.85
N ILE A 428 -19.05 7.52 -33.89
CA ILE A 428 -18.92 7.03 -32.49
C ILE A 428 -19.09 5.52 -32.41
N ARG A 429 -20.06 4.95 -33.14
CA ARG A 429 -20.29 3.50 -33.18
C ARG A 429 -19.08 2.78 -33.78
N GLU A 430 -18.53 3.35 -34.85
CA GLU A 430 -17.35 2.83 -35.52
C GLU A 430 -16.12 2.86 -34.61
N ILE A 431 -15.86 4.00 -33.94
CA ILE A 431 -14.78 4.12 -32.95
C ILE A 431 -14.92 3.06 -31.84
N LYS A 432 -16.13 2.85 -31.30
CA LYS A 432 -16.37 1.81 -30.29
C LYS A 432 -16.08 0.40 -30.84
N ARG A 433 -16.42 0.14 -32.10
CA ARG A 433 -16.12 -1.12 -32.79
C ARG A 433 -14.61 -1.31 -32.92
N LEU A 434 -13.89 -0.30 -33.40
CA LEU A 434 -12.43 -0.27 -33.54
C LEU A 434 -11.72 -0.48 -32.20
N LEU A 435 -12.14 0.22 -31.14
CA LEU A 435 -11.63 0.03 -29.77
C LEU A 435 -11.86 -1.39 -29.25
N GLY A 436 -12.99 -2.01 -29.63
CA GLY A 436 -13.26 -3.42 -29.34
C GLY A 436 -12.27 -4.36 -30.02
N TYR A 437 -11.90 -4.09 -31.27
CA TYR A 437 -10.85 -4.83 -31.97
C TYR A 437 -9.49 -4.60 -31.33
N ALA A 438 -9.09 -3.35 -31.12
CA ALA A 438 -7.81 -3.00 -30.49
C ALA A 438 -7.62 -3.70 -29.14
N ARG A 439 -8.66 -3.76 -28.31
CA ARG A 439 -8.63 -4.51 -27.03
C ARG A 439 -8.40 -6.01 -27.23
N LYS A 440 -9.05 -6.64 -28.21
CA LYS A 440 -8.85 -8.07 -28.49
C LYS A 440 -7.46 -8.36 -29.05
N ALA A 441 -6.92 -7.46 -29.89
CA ALA A 441 -5.55 -7.53 -30.36
C ALA A 441 -4.56 -7.45 -29.19
N MET A 442 -4.74 -6.45 -28.31
CA MET A 442 -3.89 -6.25 -27.13
C MET A 442 -3.90 -7.47 -26.19
N ASN A 443 -5.07 -8.09 -25.98
CA ASN A 443 -5.18 -9.33 -25.21
C ASN A 443 -4.26 -10.45 -25.74
N LEU A 444 -4.18 -10.60 -27.06
CA LEU A 444 -3.31 -11.59 -27.70
C LEU A 444 -1.85 -11.13 -27.66
N HIS A 445 -1.57 -9.86 -27.97
CA HIS A 445 -0.24 -9.29 -27.97
C HIS A 445 0.46 -9.45 -26.61
N ILE A 446 -0.19 -9.07 -25.51
CA ILE A 446 0.38 -9.26 -24.16
C ILE A 446 0.64 -10.75 -23.89
N SER A 447 -0.30 -11.61 -24.27
CA SER A 447 -0.12 -13.06 -24.08
C SER A 447 1.12 -13.56 -24.82
N VAL A 448 1.29 -13.20 -26.10
CA VAL A 448 2.44 -13.59 -26.92
C VAL A 448 3.74 -13.03 -26.35
N THR A 449 3.74 -11.77 -25.92
CA THR A 449 4.93 -11.11 -25.35
C THR A 449 5.40 -11.80 -24.07
N ILE A 450 4.47 -12.14 -23.17
CA ILE A 450 4.80 -12.92 -21.96
C ILE A 450 5.39 -14.29 -22.33
N PHE A 451 4.87 -14.94 -23.37
CA PHE A 451 5.45 -16.22 -23.84
C PHE A 451 6.85 -16.05 -24.42
N ALA A 452 7.07 -15.03 -25.25
CA ALA A 452 8.38 -14.73 -25.81
C ALA A 452 9.41 -14.53 -24.69
N GLU A 453 9.03 -13.80 -23.63
CA GLU A 453 9.87 -13.61 -22.45
C GLU A 453 10.18 -14.93 -21.73
N ILE A 454 9.18 -15.80 -21.54
CA ILE A 454 9.39 -17.14 -20.94
C ILE A 454 10.37 -17.98 -21.79
N PHE A 455 10.23 -17.97 -23.11
CA PHE A 455 11.13 -18.70 -24.01
C PHE A 455 12.53 -18.11 -24.03
N TYR A 456 12.66 -16.78 -23.97
CA TYR A 456 13.94 -16.08 -23.86
C TYR A 456 14.68 -16.51 -22.59
N GLN A 457 14.02 -16.45 -21.43
CA GLN A 457 14.62 -16.86 -20.15
C GLN A 457 14.98 -18.35 -20.13
N ALA A 458 14.19 -19.21 -20.80
CA ALA A 458 14.53 -20.63 -20.94
C ALA A 458 15.78 -20.82 -21.80
N LEU A 459 15.86 -20.12 -22.94
CA LEU A 459 17.03 -20.15 -23.82
C LEU A 459 18.28 -19.66 -23.09
N ASP A 460 18.17 -18.56 -22.35
CA ASP A 460 19.26 -17.98 -21.56
C ASP A 460 19.83 -18.96 -20.53
N LYS A 461 18.95 -19.64 -19.79
CA LYS A 461 19.36 -20.69 -18.84
C LYS A 461 20.01 -21.89 -19.52
N VAL A 462 19.52 -22.30 -20.68
CA VAL A 462 20.13 -23.41 -21.44
C VAL A 462 21.51 -23.00 -21.94
N CYS A 463 21.66 -21.78 -22.47
CA CYS A 463 22.96 -21.24 -22.88
C CYS A 463 23.93 -21.20 -21.69
N ALA A 464 23.52 -20.65 -20.55
CA ALA A 464 24.35 -20.60 -19.35
C ALA A 464 24.76 -21.99 -18.82
N ALA A 465 23.89 -23.00 -18.94
CA ALA A 465 24.15 -24.33 -18.44
C ALA A 465 25.05 -25.16 -19.37
N TRP A 466 24.96 -24.95 -20.70
CA TRP A 466 25.57 -25.83 -21.71
C TRP A 466 26.73 -25.18 -22.47
N CYS A 467 26.77 -23.85 -22.53
CA CYS A 467 27.89 -23.10 -23.07
C CYS A 467 28.82 -22.73 -21.92
N ALA A 468 29.91 -23.48 -21.76
CA ALA A 468 30.85 -23.35 -20.65
C ALA A 468 31.78 -22.11 -20.72
N ASP A 469 31.46 -21.11 -21.55
CA ASP A 469 32.29 -19.90 -21.75
C ASP A 469 31.38 -18.67 -21.85
N GLU A 470 31.78 -17.57 -21.20
CA GLU A 470 31.05 -16.29 -21.03
C GLU A 470 30.77 -15.48 -22.32
N GLY A 471 30.50 -16.13 -23.45
CA GLY A 471 30.51 -15.49 -24.78
C GLY A 471 29.21 -15.55 -25.59
N ILE A 472 28.26 -16.43 -25.27
CA ILE A 472 27.01 -16.56 -26.05
C ILE A 472 25.82 -16.18 -25.16
N GLU A 473 25.48 -14.91 -25.22
CA GLU A 473 24.23 -14.39 -24.65
C GLU A 473 23.04 -14.84 -25.51
N ALA A 474 21.92 -15.19 -24.89
CA ALA A 474 20.68 -15.52 -25.61
C ALA A 474 20.27 -14.40 -26.58
N SER A 475 20.55 -13.15 -26.21
CA SER A 475 20.38 -11.94 -27.03
C SER A 475 21.07 -12.06 -28.40
N ARG A 476 22.32 -12.56 -28.44
CA ARG A 476 23.11 -12.72 -29.68
C ARG A 476 22.54 -13.78 -30.61
N LEU A 477 21.98 -14.86 -30.06
CA LEU A 477 21.29 -15.89 -30.85
C LEU A 477 20.02 -15.36 -31.51
N LEU A 478 19.42 -14.31 -30.94
CA LEU A 478 18.24 -13.65 -31.50
C LEU A 478 18.60 -12.47 -32.43
N GLN A 479 19.87 -12.05 -32.49
CA GLN A 479 20.30 -11.03 -33.43
C GLN A 479 20.16 -11.55 -34.87
N GLY A 480 19.60 -10.73 -35.74
CA GLY A 480 19.44 -11.07 -37.15
C GLY A 480 18.30 -12.03 -37.46
N ILE A 481 17.40 -12.31 -36.51
CA ILE A 481 16.07 -12.83 -36.85
C ILE A 481 15.42 -11.81 -37.79
N GLY A 482 15.25 -12.19 -39.06
CA GLY A 482 14.68 -11.31 -40.08
C GLY A 482 13.25 -10.87 -39.76
N ASP A 483 12.83 -9.76 -40.37
CA ASP A 483 11.45 -9.22 -40.31
C ASP A 483 10.95 -8.74 -38.93
N VAL A 484 11.82 -8.13 -38.12
CA VAL A 484 11.37 -7.40 -36.92
C VAL A 484 10.76 -6.06 -37.35
N GLU A 485 9.43 -5.98 -37.34
CA GLU A 485 8.65 -4.81 -37.80
C GLU A 485 9.10 -3.49 -37.16
N SER A 486 9.45 -3.49 -35.86
CA SER A 486 9.89 -2.28 -35.14
C SER A 486 11.24 -1.72 -35.62
N THR A 487 12.03 -2.49 -36.36
CA THR A 487 13.32 -2.03 -36.92
C THR A 487 13.16 -1.37 -38.29
N GLN A 488 12.03 -1.60 -38.98
CA GLN A 488 11.79 -1.10 -40.33
C GLN A 488 11.76 0.43 -40.42
N PRO A 489 11.15 1.20 -39.47
CA PRO A 489 11.18 2.66 -39.53
C PRO A 489 12.61 3.21 -39.41
N ALA A 490 13.41 2.68 -38.48
CA ALA A 490 14.79 3.11 -38.28
C ALA A 490 15.65 2.82 -39.52
N ARG A 491 15.45 1.65 -40.14
CA ARG A 491 16.10 1.29 -41.40
C ARG A 491 15.69 2.22 -42.54
N ALA A 492 14.39 2.50 -42.70
CA ALA A 492 13.89 3.39 -43.74
C ALA A 492 14.43 4.82 -43.58
N LEU A 493 14.48 5.35 -42.34
CA LEU A 493 15.12 6.63 -42.04
C LEU A 493 16.61 6.63 -42.35
N TRP A 494 17.31 5.54 -42.02
CA TRP A 494 18.72 5.38 -42.35
C TRP A 494 18.95 5.40 -43.87
N GLU A 495 18.14 4.67 -44.65
CA GLU A 495 18.21 4.64 -46.12
C GLU A 495 17.94 6.04 -46.73
N ILE A 496 16.91 6.75 -46.24
CA ILE A 496 16.63 8.15 -46.63
C ILE A 496 17.83 9.04 -46.29
N GLY A 497 18.41 8.88 -45.10
CA GLY A 497 19.59 9.61 -44.67
C GLY A 497 20.81 9.37 -45.57
N GLN A 498 21.02 8.14 -46.04
CA GLN A 498 22.07 7.81 -47.01
C GLN A 498 21.82 8.50 -48.35
N TRP A 499 20.58 8.55 -48.83
CA TRP A 499 20.24 9.25 -50.08
C TRP A 499 20.50 10.74 -50.00
N ILE A 500 20.14 11.37 -48.87
CA ILE A 500 20.44 12.78 -48.63
C ILE A 500 21.95 13.01 -48.58
N ARG A 501 22.69 12.15 -47.86
CA ARG A 501 24.15 12.28 -47.71
C ARG A 501 24.92 12.14 -49.01
N ASN A 502 24.47 11.24 -49.89
CA ASN A 502 25.13 10.92 -51.16
C ASN A 502 24.74 11.87 -52.31
N ASN A 503 23.79 12.78 -52.10
CA ASN A 503 23.39 13.80 -53.06
C ASN A 503 23.76 15.19 -52.54
N GLU A 504 24.70 15.86 -53.18
CA GLU A 504 25.22 17.16 -52.74
C GLU A 504 24.13 18.22 -52.61
N THR A 505 23.21 18.31 -53.58
CA THR A 505 22.09 19.25 -53.58
C THR A 505 21.15 19.01 -52.40
N TYR A 506 20.81 17.75 -52.10
CA TYR A 506 19.95 17.45 -50.96
C TYR A 506 20.67 17.72 -49.63
N ARG A 507 21.93 17.33 -49.51
CA ARG A 507 22.76 17.58 -48.32
C ARG A 507 22.85 19.08 -47.99
N GLU A 508 23.11 19.93 -48.98
CA GLU A 508 23.17 21.38 -48.76
C GLU A 508 21.83 21.96 -48.30
N ARG A 509 20.71 21.47 -48.85
CA ARG A 509 19.38 21.92 -48.46
C ARG A 509 19.03 21.50 -47.04
N PHE A 510 19.19 20.22 -46.71
CA PHE A 510 18.88 19.68 -45.37
C PHE A 510 19.78 20.25 -44.26
N THR A 511 20.95 20.80 -44.59
CA THR A 511 21.85 21.43 -43.61
C THR A 511 21.62 22.93 -43.44
N LYS A 512 21.02 23.61 -44.42
CA LYS A 512 20.86 25.08 -44.44
C LYS A 512 19.43 25.56 -44.28
N MET A 513 18.44 24.76 -44.68
CA MET A 513 17.02 25.12 -44.60
C MET A 513 16.42 24.74 -43.24
N SER A 514 15.48 25.54 -42.76
CA SER A 514 14.60 25.19 -41.65
C SER A 514 13.61 24.06 -42.02
N VAL A 515 12.94 23.48 -41.02
CA VAL A 515 11.96 22.40 -41.23
C VAL A 515 10.81 22.85 -42.14
N ASP A 516 10.28 24.06 -41.93
CA ASP A 516 9.18 24.60 -42.73
C ASP A 516 9.59 24.84 -44.19
N GLU A 517 10.81 25.35 -44.41
CA GLU A 517 11.37 25.53 -45.75
C GLU A 517 11.59 24.20 -46.46
N LEU A 518 12.06 23.17 -45.74
CA LEU A 518 12.23 21.82 -46.28
C LEU A 518 10.88 21.19 -46.65
N GLN A 519 9.85 21.35 -45.83
CA GLN A 519 8.51 20.85 -46.13
C GLN A 519 7.94 21.50 -47.40
N GLN A 520 8.04 22.83 -47.53
CA GLN A 520 7.60 23.54 -48.73
C GLN A 520 8.41 23.13 -49.97
N TRP A 521 9.73 23.00 -49.82
CA TRP A 521 10.62 22.59 -50.90
C TRP A 521 10.32 21.18 -51.40
N LEU A 522 10.12 20.21 -50.48
CA LEU A 522 9.74 18.83 -50.79
C LEU A 522 8.37 18.75 -51.46
N ALA A 523 7.39 19.53 -50.99
CA ALA A 523 6.05 19.58 -51.58
C ALA A 523 6.07 20.04 -53.06
N ASN A 524 7.05 20.89 -53.42
CA ASN A 524 7.26 21.40 -54.77
C ASN A 524 8.08 20.46 -55.68
N GLN A 525 8.69 19.40 -55.16
CA GLN A 525 9.41 18.42 -56.01
C GLN A 525 8.43 17.56 -56.82
N PRO A 526 8.77 17.09 -58.03
CA PRO A 526 7.90 16.16 -58.76
C PRO A 526 7.61 14.89 -57.94
N ARG A 527 6.41 14.29 -58.06
CA ARG A 527 6.10 12.98 -57.41
C ARG A 527 7.03 11.83 -57.84
N ARG A 528 7.76 12.00 -58.95
CA ARG A 528 8.77 11.06 -59.44
C ARG A 528 10.15 11.28 -58.81
N ASP A 529 10.35 12.37 -58.07
CA ASP A 529 11.60 12.62 -57.34
C ASP A 529 11.82 11.47 -56.34
N PRO A 530 12.98 10.79 -56.37
CA PRO A 530 13.22 9.64 -55.52
C PRO A 530 13.10 9.98 -54.03
N LEU A 531 13.67 11.10 -53.59
CA LEU A 531 13.68 11.48 -52.18
C LEU A 531 12.26 11.80 -51.68
N ARG A 532 11.50 12.57 -52.46
CA ARG A 532 10.08 12.83 -52.17
C ARG A 532 9.30 11.53 -52.04
N LYS A 533 9.46 10.61 -53.00
CA LYS A 533 8.77 9.31 -52.98
C LYS A 533 9.14 8.48 -51.74
N ALA A 534 10.41 8.45 -51.36
CA ALA A 534 10.88 7.71 -50.19
C ALA A 534 10.31 8.29 -48.88
N ILE A 535 10.27 9.62 -48.76
CA ILE A 535 9.68 10.32 -47.60
C ILE A 535 8.16 10.11 -47.55
N ASP A 536 7.46 10.24 -48.69
CA ASP A 536 6.01 10.01 -48.78
C ASP A 536 5.66 8.58 -48.34
N LEU A 537 6.40 7.57 -48.83
CA LEU A 537 6.24 6.17 -48.40
C LEU A 537 6.55 5.98 -46.91
N PHE A 538 7.57 6.65 -46.39
CA PHE A 538 7.88 6.59 -44.96
C PHE A 538 6.71 7.13 -44.12
N PHE A 539 6.11 8.26 -44.49
CA PHE A 539 4.96 8.80 -43.77
C PHE A 539 3.71 7.93 -43.92
N GLU A 540 3.48 7.37 -45.11
CA GLU A 540 2.36 6.44 -45.35
C GLU A 540 2.44 5.21 -44.43
N HIS A 541 3.63 4.62 -44.30
CA HIS A 541 3.81 3.39 -43.52
C HIS A 541 4.09 3.64 -42.03
N TYR A 542 4.77 4.74 -41.67
CA TYR A 542 5.32 4.95 -40.32
C TYR A 542 5.01 6.32 -39.72
N GLY A 543 4.38 7.23 -40.47
CA GLY A 543 4.06 8.60 -40.02
C GLY A 543 3.06 8.69 -38.87
N HIS A 544 2.47 7.56 -38.47
CA HIS A 544 1.64 7.45 -37.27
C HIS A 544 2.46 7.37 -35.97
N GLY A 545 3.77 7.10 -36.04
CA GLY A 545 4.67 7.11 -34.89
C GLY A 545 5.22 8.51 -34.64
N ALA A 546 5.09 9.00 -33.41
CA ALA A 546 5.68 10.26 -32.96
C ALA A 546 6.29 10.07 -31.56
N LEU A 547 7.47 10.66 -31.32
CA LEU A 547 7.96 10.93 -29.98
C LEU A 547 7.32 12.25 -29.56
N HIS A 548 6.50 12.22 -28.51
CA HIS A 548 6.04 13.46 -27.89
C HIS A 548 7.06 13.96 -26.90
#